data_AF-A0A257W8Z3-F1
#
_entry.id   AF-A0A257W8Z3-F1
#
_cell.length_a   1.000
_cell.length_b   1.000
_cell.length_c   1.000
_cell.angle_alpha   90.00
_cell.angle_beta   90.00
_cell.angle_gamma   90.00
#
_symmetry.space_group_name_H-M   'P 1'
#
loop_
_entity.id
_entity.type
_entity.pdbx_description
1 polymer ?
#
loop_
_entity_poly.entity_id
_entity_poly.type
_entity_poly.pdbx_seq_one_letter_code
_entity_poly.pdbx_strand_id
1 'polypeptide(L)' 'MARIELTAGDLLNQDVEVIVNAWNRNIIPWWLLLPQGVSGAIKKLAGYQPFREVAKHGPIPLGG' A
#
# COMPACT_ATOMS: atom_id res chain seq x y z
N MET A 1 -23.52 -0.12 -9.64
CA MET A 1 -22.33 0.78 -9.66
C MET A 1 -21.96 1.10 -8.23
N ALA A 2 -20.67 1.26 -7.93
CA ALA A 2 -20.24 1.68 -6.59
C ALA A 2 -20.63 3.15 -6.36
N ARG A 3 -20.97 3.49 -5.10
CA ARG A 3 -21.10 4.88 -4.67
C ARG A 3 -19.71 5.46 -4.46
N ILE A 4 -19.45 6.65 -5.00
CA ILE A 4 -18.16 7.32 -4.92
C ILE A 4 -18.34 8.64 -4.18
N GLU A 5 -17.42 8.93 -3.27
CA GLU A 5 -17.31 10.21 -2.58
C GLU A 5 -15.90 10.76 -2.80
N LEU A 6 -15.81 12.06 -3.09
CA LEU A 6 -14.54 12.76 -3.25
C LEU A 6 -14.28 13.57 -1.99
N THR A 7 -13.16 13.31 -1.33
CA THR A 7 -12.75 14.00 -0.11
C THR A 7 -11.29 14.45 -0.21
N ALA A 8 -10.95 15.52 0.50
CA ALA A 8 -9.59 16.03 0.61
C ALA A 8 -9.04 15.74 2.02
N GLY A 9 -7.90 15.07 2.11
CA GLY A 9 -7.30 14.71 3.38
C GLY A 9 -6.17 13.69 3.24
N ASP A 10 -5.73 13.15 4.38
CA ASP A 10 -4.77 12.05 4.43
C ASP A 10 -5.49 10.71 4.27
N LEU A 11 -5.03 9.89 3.31
CA LEU A 11 -5.56 8.56 3.04
C LEU A 11 -5.54 7.64 4.28
N LEU A 12 -4.53 7.79 5.14
CA LEU A 12 -4.34 6.93 6.31
C LEU A 12 -5.24 7.29 7.50
N ASN A 13 -5.92 8.43 7.44
CA ASN A 13 -6.85 8.89 8.48
C ASN A 13 -8.32 8.77 8.06
N GLN A 14 -8.61 8.10 6.94
CA GLN A 14 -9.98 7.87 6.50
C GLN A 14 -10.62 6.75 7.33
N ASP A 15 -11.87 6.96 7.74
CA ASP A 15 -12.67 5.95 8.46
C ASP A 15 -13.23 4.92 7.47
N VAL A 16 -12.34 4.04 6.99
CA VAL A 16 -12.65 2.99 6.01
C VAL A 16 -12.05 1.66 6.42
N GLU A 17 -12.70 0.57 6.02
CA GLU A 17 -12.24 -0.79 6.33
C GLU A 17 -10.89 -1.12 5.65
N VAL A 18 -10.68 -0.63 4.42
CA VAL A 18 -9.50 -0.92 3.60
C VAL A 18 -9.09 0.31 2.81
N ILE A 19 -7.78 0.54 2.73
CA ILE A 19 -7.17 1.49 1.80
C ILE A 19 -6.51 0.76 0.63
N VAL A 20 -6.57 1.36 -0.57
CA VAL A 20 -5.86 0.86 -1.75
C VAL A 20 -4.62 1.71 -1.98
N ASN A 21 -3.45 1.08 -1.92
CA ASN A 21 -2.18 1.74 -2.24
C ASN A 21 -1.75 1.38 -3.66
N ALA A 22 -1.37 2.37 -4.46
CA ALA A 22 -0.76 2.14 -5.75
C ALA A 22 0.58 1.41 -5.56
N TRP A 23 0.80 0.34 -6.33
CA TRP A 23 1.97 -0.50 -6.20
C TRP A 23 2.55 -0.88 -7.58
N ASN A 24 3.86 -1.10 -7.63
CA ASN A 24 4.56 -1.62 -8.80
C ASN A 24 4.80 -3.14 -8.64
N ARG A 25 5.59 -3.80 -9.47
CA ARG A 25 5.94 -5.21 -9.27
C ARG A 25 6.60 -5.43 -7.89
N ASN A 26 6.16 -6.44 -7.16
CA ASN A 26 6.74 -6.85 -5.87
C ASN A 26 7.95 -7.79 -6.04
N ILE A 27 8.84 -7.49 -7.00
CA ILE A 27 10.04 -8.30 -7.28
C ILE A 27 11.24 -7.89 -6.42
N ILE A 28 11.25 -6.66 -5.91
CA ILE A 28 12.34 -6.17 -5.05
C ILE A 28 12.07 -6.59 -3.61
N PRO A 29 13.04 -7.25 -2.95
CA PRO A 29 12.88 -7.61 -1.54
C PRO A 29 12.59 -6.38 -0.66
N TRP A 30 11.63 -6.50 0.26
CA TRP A 30 11.13 -5.36 1.03
C TRP A 30 12.21 -4.65 1.87
N TRP A 31 13.27 -5.34 2.27
CA TRP A 31 14.38 -4.74 3.02
C TRP A 31 15.27 -3.83 2.17
N LEU A 32 15.18 -3.90 0.84
CA LEU A 32 15.82 -2.97 -0.09
C LEU A 32 14.89 -1.82 -0.49
N LEU A 33 13.60 -1.88 -0.12
CA LEU A 33 12.65 -0.82 -0.44
C LEU A 33 12.85 0.38 0.49
N LEU A 34 13.03 1.55 -0.12
CA LEU A 34 12.99 2.85 0.55
C LEU A 34 11.68 3.56 0.17
N PRO A 35 10.55 3.22 0.83
CA PRO A 35 9.26 3.75 0.41
C PRO A 35 9.14 5.25 0.71
N GLN A 36 8.58 5.97 -0.26
CA GLN A 36 8.28 7.40 -0.19
C GLN A 36 6.77 7.63 -0.37
N GLY A 37 6.31 8.87 -0.16
CA GLY A 37 4.91 9.24 -0.30
C GLY A 37 3.97 8.39 0.56
N VAL A 38 2.85 7.96 0.00
CA VAL A 38 1.84 7.14 0.68
C VAL A 38 2.41 5.84 1.23
N SER A 39 3.25 5.14 0.45
CA SER A 39 3.92 3.91 0.92
C SER A 39 4.87 4.18 2.10
N GLY A 40 5.54 5.34 2.11
CA GLY A 40 6.38 5.77 3.22
C GLY A 40 5.56 6.06 4.48
N ALA A 41 4.40 6.71 4.32
CA ALA A 41 3.47 6.96 5.40
C ALA A 41 2.87 5.66 5.97
N ILE A 42 2.50 4.69 5.11
CA ILE A 42 2.09 3.34 5.51
C ILE A 42 3.19 2.67 6.34
N LYS A 43 4.45 2.68 5.86
CA LYS A 43 5.58 2.11 6.61
C LYS A 43 5.76 2.76 7.98
N LYS A 44 5.59 4.08 8.07
CA LYS A 44 5.72 4.82 9.33
C LYS A 44 4.64 4.43 10.35
N LEU A 45 3.40 4.20 9.89
CA LEU A 45 2.26 3.89 10.76
C LEU A 45 2.13 2.38 11.06
N ALA A 46 2.15 1.53 10.03
CA ALA A 46 1.90 0.09 10.12
C ALA A 46 3.19 -0.75 10.22
N GLY A 47 4.36 -0.12 10.18
CA GLY A 47 5.66 -0.81 10.21
C GLY A 47 5.90 -1.67 8.98
N TYR A 48 6.61 -2.80 9.17
CA TYR A 48 7.01 -3.69 8.07
C TYR A 48 6.00 -4.78 7.74
N GLN A 49 4.93 -4.96 8.54
CA GLN A 49 4.01 -6.08 8.38
C GLN A 49 3.38 -6.15 6.97
N PRO A 50 2.81 -5.06 6.42
CA PRO A 50 2.18 -5.13 5.09
C PRO A 50 3.18 -5.54 3.99
N PHE A 51 4.41 -5.04 4.06
CA PHE A 51 5.46 -5.36 3.08
C PHE A 51 5.90 -6.84 3.17
N ARG A 52 5.96 -7.38 4.40
CA ARG A 52 6.25 -8.81 4.62
C ARG A 52 5.13 -9.69 4.12
N GLU A 53 3.87 -9.25 4.20
CA GLU A 53 2.73 -9.98 3.65
C GLU A 53 2.75 -9.99 2.13
N VAL A 54 2.95 -8.84 1.47
CA VAL A 54 3.08 -8.76 0.00
C VAL A 54 4.22 -9.63 -0.52
N ALA A 55 5.34 -9.72 0.21
CA ALA A 55 6.47 -10.56 -0.18
C ALA A 55 6.16 -12.07 -0.22
N LYS A 56 5.14 -12.54 0.52
CA LYS A 56 4.74 -13.96 0.54
C LYS A 56 4.06 -14.41 -0.75
N HIS A 57 3.54 -13.47 -1.55
CA HIS A 57 2.79 -13.78 -2.76
C HIS A 57 3.67 -14.09 -3.98
N GLY A 58 5.00 -13.95 -3.88
CA GLY A 58 5.89 -14.05 -5.04
C GLY A 58 5.60 -12.94 -6.07
N PRO A 59 6.19 -12.96 -7.28
CA PRO A 59 5.95 -11.93 -8.29
C PRO A 59 4.48 -11.84 -8.71
N ILE A 60 3.86 -10.67 -8.49
CA ILE A 60 2.48 -10.33 -8.88
C ILE A 60 2.53 -9.59 -10.22
N PRO A 61 1.68 -9.94 -11.22
CA PRO A 61 1.61 -9.22 -12.48
C PRO A 61 1.04 -7.81 -12.30
N LEU A 62 1.30 -6.93 -13.28
CA LEU A 62 0.68 -5.60 -13.28
C LEU A 62 -0.82 -5.75 -13.51
N GLY A 63 -1.63 -5.06 -12.69
CA GLY A 63 -3.08 -5.21 -12.68
C GLY A 63 -3.62 -6.21 -11.66
N GLY A 64 -2.75 -6.93 -10.96
CA GLY A 64 -3.12 -7.98 -10.01
C GLY A 64 -3.02 -9.37 -10.61
#